data_AF-A0A158E2I0-F1
#
_entry.id   AF-A0A158E2I0-F1
#
_cell.length_a   1.000
_cell.length_b   1.000
_cell.length_c   1.000
_cell.angle_alpha   90.00
_cell.angle_beta   90.00
_cell.angle_gamma   90.00
#
_symmetry.space_group_name_H-M   'P 1'
#
loop_
_entity.id
_entity.type
_entity.pdbx_description
1 polymer ?
#
loop_
_entity_poly.entity_id
_entity_poly.type
_entity_poly.pdbx_seq_one_letter_code
_entity_poly.pdbx_strand_id
1 'polypeptide(L)'
;MRRHDESQAQSIVAEFNAFLDEITTTPHASQRRLVLGELRGLVASKYGFVVALRQTKRTFFASTPVIESAAASFRSAWAMTGDPSARVVILALVERTRDGNLRIIDLALQLCSSSFVPCDSSYEVEMANRLVAERRRFIKPLRLEAGDVMLPDFQLTDTRQPTAIEIYGMQGNEQYLARKKEKQALYARDAKPCVEWIPPADLASVRLPKPLT
;
A
#
# COMPACT_ATOMS: atom_id res chain seq x y z
N MET A 1 1.00 8.69 -20.16
CA MET A 1 0.90 9.11 -18.75
C MET A 1 1.64 10.44 -18.62
N ARG A 2 0.97 11.54 -18.27
CA ARG A 2 1.63 12.86 -18.09
C ARG A 2 2.59 12.76 -16.90
N ARG A 3 3.82 13.31 -17.01
CA ARG A 3 4.73 13.43 -15.86
C ARG A 3 4.12 14.45 -14.89
N HIS A 4 4.24 14.18 -13.59
CA HIS A 4 3.84 15.17 -12.58
C HIS A 4 4.70 16.42 -12.74
N ASP A 5 4.05 17.56 -12.96
CA ASP A 5 4.64 18.88 -13.10
C ASP A 5 3.88 19.81 -12.16
N GLU A 6 4.60 20.45 -11.24
CA GLU A 6 4.00 21.34 -10.24
C GLU A 6 3.28 22.52 -10.89
N SER A 7 3.72 22.97 -12.07
CA SER A 7 3.06 24.03 -12.83
C SER A 7 1.63 23.63 -13.28
N GLN A 8 1.35 22.33 -13.37
CA GLN A 8 0.03 21.80 -13.73
C GLN A 8 -0.86 21.49 -12.53
N ALA A 9 -0.39 21.71 -11.29
CA ALA A 9 -1.13 21.33 -10.09
C ALA A 9 -2.54 21.92 -10.05
N GLN A 10 -2.71 23.19 -10.44
CA GLN A 10 -4.04 23.82 -10.50
C GLN A 10 -4.96 23.16 -11.53
N SER A 11 -4.44 22.83 -12.72
CA SER A 11 -5.19 22.15 -13.76
C SER A 11 -5.61 20.75 -13.32
N ILE A 12 -4.71 20.00 -12.68
CA ILE A 12 -5.00 18.65 -12.16
C ILE A 12 -6.12 18.71 -11.11
N VAL A 13 -6.06 19.69 -10.19
CA VAL A 13 -7.11 19.89 -9.19
C VAL A 13 -8.44 20.28 -9.83
N ALA A 14 -8.43 21.13 -10.86
CA ALA A 14 -9.63 21.51 -11.59
C ALA A 14 -10.25 20.32 -12.34
N GLU A 15 -9.45 19.55 -13.08
CA GLU A 15 -9.87 18.31 -13.76
C GLU A 15 -10.50 17.31 -12.77
N PHE A 16 -9.86 17.12 -11.60
CA PHE A 16 -10.37 16.22 -10.56
C PHE A 16 -11.68 16.72 -9.92
N ASN A 17 -11.81 18.03 -9.69
CA ASN A 17 -13.07 18.60 -9.19
C ASN A 17 -14.21 18.45 -10.20
N ALA A 18 -13.95 18.72 -11.49
CA ALA A 18 -14.94 18.54 -12.55
C ALA A 18 -15.42 17.07 -12.60
N PHE A 19 -14.49 16.12 -12.54
CA PHE A 19 -14.80 14.69 -12.48
C PHE A 19 -15.72 14.33 -11.30
N LEU A 20 -15.51 14.92 -10.12
CA LEU A 20 -16.37 14.69 -8.95
C LEU A 20 -17.72 15.39 -9.07
N ASP A 21 -17.77 16.56 -9.71
CA ASP A 21 -19.01 17.33 -9.90
C ASP A 21 -19.94 16.71 -10.93
N GLU A 22 -19.42 15.87 -11.83
CA GLU A 22 -20.24 15.02 -12.71
C GLU A 22 -20.97 13.88 -12.00
N ILE A 23 -20.66 13.59 -10.73
CA ILE A 23 -21.35 12.55 -9.96
C ILE A 23 -22.74 13.05 -9.56
N THR A 24 -23.78 12.49 -10.18
CA THR A 24 -25.18 12.86 -9.90
C THR A 24 -25.96 11.73 -9.25
N THR A 25 -26.91 12.09 -8.40
CA THR A 25 -27.82 11.15 -7.76
C THR A 25 -29.26 11.65 -7.92
N THR A 26 -30.11 10.78 -8.44
CA THR A 26 -31.55 11.00 -8.62
C THR A 26 -32.32 10.15 -7.62
N PRO A 27 -33.65 10.34 -7.48
CA PRO A 27 -34.47 9.47 -6.65
C PRO A 27 -34.43 7.99 -7.05
N HIS A 28 -34.10 7.69 -8.31
CA HIS A 28 -34.18 6.34 -8.89
C HIS A 28 -32.82 5.71 -9.18
N ALA A 29 -31.74 6.50 -9.23
CA ALA A 29 -30.40 6.01 -9.54
C ALA A 29 -29.31 6.89 -8.92
N SER A 30 -28.19 6.27 -8.57
CA SER A 30 -27.00 6.95 -8.07
C SER A 30 -25.83 6.64 -9.00
N GLN A 31 -25.22 7.66 -9.59
CA GLN A 31 -23.99 7.48 -10.34
C GLN A 31 -22.84 7.24 -9.37
N ARG A 32 -22.01 6.25 -9.69
CA ARG A 32 -20.86 5.86 -8.90
C ARG A 32 -19.59 6.03 -9.70
N ARG A 33 -18.52 6.49 -9.05
CA ARG A 33 -17.21 6.65 -9.66
C ARG A 33 -16.12 6.08 -8.76
N LEU A 34 -15.02 5.68 -9.36
CA LEU A 34 -13.82 5.25 -8.63
C LEU A 34 -12.89 6.44 -8.44
N VAL A 35 -12.44 6.63 -7.20
CA VAL A 35 -11.46 7.64 -6.81
C VAL A 35 -10.24 6.94 -6.26
N LEU A 36 -9.07 7.21 -6.85
CA LEU A 36 -7.78 6.78 -6.34
C LEU A 36 -7.08 7.97 -5.68
N GLY A 37 -6.55 7.78 -4.48
CA GLY A 37 -5.82 8.82 -3.75
C GLY A 37 -4.91 8.28 -2.66
N GLU A 38 -4.22 9.18 -1.96
CA GLU A 38 -3.51 8.88 -0.72
C GLU A 38 -4.39 9.30 0.45
N LEU A 39 -4.64 8.36 1.36
CA LEU A 39 -5.38 8.58 2.57
C LEU A 39 -4.54 9.44 3.52
N ARG A 40 -5.00 10.68 3.74
CA ARG A 40 -4.34 11.63 4.64
C ARG A 40 -4.77 11.43 6.09
N GLY A 41 -6.02 11.03 6.28
CA GLY A 41 -6.57 10.77 7.61
C GLY A 41 -8.07 10.54 7.58
N LEU A 42 -8.58 10.03 8.70
CA LEU A 42 -10.00 9.86 8.95
C LEU A 42 -10.34 10.46 10.32
N VAL A 43 -11.46 11.16 10.38
CA VAL A 43 -11.94 11.80 11.60
C VAL A 43 -13.37 11.34 11.85
N ALA A 44 -13.64 10.85 13.06
CA ALA A 44 -15.00 10.50 13.47
C ALA A 44 -15.90 11.76 13.44
N SER A 45 -17.14 11.57 13.05
CA SER A 45 -18.16 12.61 12.94
C SER A 45 -19.49 12.07 13.50
N LYS A 46 -20.49 12.93 13.61
CA LYS A 46 -21.82 12.55 14.12
C LYS A 46 -22.47 11.39 13.35
N TYR A 47 -22.16 11.23 12.06
CA TYR A 47 -22.86 10.29 11.17
C TYR A 47 -21.93 9.21 10.57
N GLY A 48 -20.73 9.04 11.12
CA GLY A 48 -19.71 8.13 10.58
C GLY A 48 -18.36 8.84 10.55
N PHE A 49 -17.67 8.80 9.41
CA PHE A 49 -16.31 9.32 9.28
C PHE A 49 -16.19 10.34 8.15
N VAL A 50 -15.37 11.35 8.40
CA VAL A 50 -14.82 12.24 7.39
C VAL A 50 -13.49 11.68 6.93
N VAL A 51 -13.35 11.42 5.64
CA VAL A 51 -12.16 10.89 4.99
C VAL A 51 -11.49 11.99 4.18
N ALA A 52 -10.22 12.25 4.48
CA ALA A 52 -9.41 13.25 3.81
C ALA A 52 -8.40 12.57 2.89
N LEU A 53 -8.35 13.01 1.62
CA LEU A 53 -7.34 12.60 0.65
C LEU A 53 -6.28 13.67 0.49
N ARG A 54 -5.03 13.30 0.23
CA ARG A 54 -3.93 14.26 0.09
C ARG A 54 -4.06 15.13 -1.16
N GLN A 55 -4.63 14.59 -2.24
CA GLN A 55 -4.67 15.20 -3.57
C GLN A 55 -5.79 16.24 -3.74
N THR A 56 -6.71 16.35 -2.78
CA THR A 56 -7.86 17.26 -2.89
C THR A 56 -8.25 17.89 -1.56
N LYS A 57 -8.94 19.03 -1.64
CA LYS A 57 -9.59 19.68 -0.49
C LYS A 57 -11.05 19.22 -0.30
N ARG A 58 -11.57 18.41 -1.23
CA ARG A 58 -12.91 17.84 -1.13
C ARG A 58 -12.96 16.85 0.04
N THR A 59 -14.07 16.89 0.75
CA THR A 59 -14.33 16.00 1.88
C THR A 59 -15.16 14.81 1.41
N PHE A 60 -14.77 13.62 1.81
CA PHE A 60 -15.53 12.40 1.59
C PHE A 60 -16.10 11.90 2.91
N PHE A 61 -17.28 11.30 2.87
CA PHE A 61 -17.94 10.76 4.04
C PHE A 61 -18.10 9.25 3.90
N ALA A 62 -17.84 8.51 4.96
CA ALA A 62 -18.05 7.06 5.01
C ALA A 62 -18.88 6.70 6.24
N SER A 63 -19.72 5.68 6.13
CA SER A 63 -20.44 5.15 7.29
C SER A 63 -19.51 4.30 8.17
N THR A 64 -19.87 4.13 9.43
CA THR A 64 -19.12 3.25 10.35
C THR A 64 -18.93 1.83 9.80
N PRO A 65 -19.95 1.15 9.23
CA PRO A 65 -19.75 -0.20 8.68
C PRO A 65 -18.74 -0.27 7.53
N VAL A 66 -18.68 0.76 6.66
CA VAL A 66 -17.71 0.80 5.56
C VAL A 66 -16.29 0.90 6.12
N ILE A 67 -16.10 1.74 7.14
CA ILE A 67 -14.80 1.92 7.78
C ILE A 67 -14.36 0.69 8.57
N GLU A 68 -15.27 0.07 9.33
CA GLU A 68 -14.98 -1.16 10.08
C GLU A 68 -14.62 -2.32 9.15
N SER A 69 -15.37 -2.48 8.04
CA SER A 69 -15.07 -3.48 7.01
C SER A 69 -13.68 -3.26 6.39
N ALA A 70 -13.34 -2.02 6.07
CA ALA A 70 -12.03 -1.67 5.55
C ALA A 70 -10.90 -1.92 6.56
N ALA A 71 -11.09 -1.52 7.82
CA ALA A 71 -10.12 -1.74 8.89
C ALA A 71 -9.86 -3.24 9.12
N ALA A 72 -10.91 -4.07 9.06
CA ALA A 72 -10.80 -5.52 9.21
C ALA A 72 -10.11 -6.19 8.01
N SER A 73 -10.42 -5.76 6.79
CA SER A 73 -9.88 -6.32 5.54
C SER A 73 -8.44 -5.89 5.25
N PHE A 74 -8.08 -4.66 5.58
CA PHE A 74 -6.79 -4.05 5.22
C PHE A 74 -5.98 -3.65 6.47
N ARG A 75 -5.86 -4.57 7.43
CA ARG A 75 -5.27 -4.29 8.76
C ARG A 75 -3.90 -3.60 8.71
N SER A 76 -2.98 -4.07 7.86
CA SER A 76 -1.64 -3.47 7.75
C SER A 76 -1.69 -2.02 7.28
N ALA A 77 -2.50 -1.72 6.25
CA ALA A 77 -2.67 -0.37 5.75
C ALA A 77 -3.38 0.52 6.77
N TRP A 78 -4.42 -0.01 7.42
CA TRP A 78 -5.16 0.68 8.46
C TRP A 78 -4.27 1.11 9.63
N ALA A 79 -3.47 0.17 10.16
CA ALA A 79 -2.56 0.41 11.28
C ALA A 79 -1.50 1.50 11.01
N MET A 80 -1.11 1.66 9.75
CA MET A 80 -0.10 2.64 9.32
C MET A 80 -0.70 3.97 8.84
N THR A 81 -2.02 4.18 8.98
CA THR A 81 -2.66 5.42 8.55
C THR A 81 -2.14 6.60 9.36
N GLY A 82 -1.58 7.60 8.67
CA GLY A 82 -1.01 8.80 9.28
C GLY A 82 0.46 8.65 9.72
N ASP A 83 1.05 7.46 9.60
CA ASP A 83 2.47 7.26 9.86
C ASP A 83 3.31 7.95 8.76
N PRO A 84 4.31 8.78 9.11
CA PRO A 84 5.10 9.54 8.14
C PRO A 84 6.02 8.66 7.26
N SER A 85 6.36 7.46 7.71
CA SER A 85 7.23 6.51 7.00
C SER A 85 6.48 5.68 5.95
N ALA A 86 5.15 5.64 6.05
CA ALA A 86 4.27 4.90 5.15
C ALA A 86 3.41 5.83 4.27
N ARG A 87 2.86 5.24 3.21
CA ARG A 87 1.77 5.82 2.42
C ARG A 87 0.64 4.82 2.41
N VAL A 88 -0.60 5.29 2.56
CA VAL A 88 -1.79 4.45 2.39
C VAL A 88 -2.52 4.93 1.16
N VAL A 89 -2.50 4.13 0.10
CA VAL A 89 -3.27 4.40 -1.11
C VAL A 89 -4.68 3.86 -0.92
N ILE A 90 -5.68 4.66 -1.26
CA ILE A 90 -7.10 4.31 -1.17
C ILE A 90 -7.70 4.30 -2.58
N LEU A 91 -8.43 3.23 -2.89
CA LEU A 91 -9.37 3.17 -4.00
C LEU A 91 -10.78 3.18 -3.43
N ALA A 92 -11.53 4.24 -3.66
CA ALA A 92 -12.87 4.44 -3.11
C ALA A 92 -13.93 4.43 -4.22
N LEU A 93 -15.00 3.67 -4.02
CA LEU A 93 -16.23 3.81 -4.79
C LEU A 93 -17.07 4.91 -4.15
N VAL A 94 -17.28 5.99 -4.89
CA VAL A 94 -17.95 7.20 -4.40
C VAL A 94 -19.24 7.46 -5.15
N GLU A 95 -20.21 8.03 -4.45
CA GLU A 95 -21.44 8.58 -5.01
C GLU A 95 -21.76 9.92 -4.35
N ARG A 96 -22.79 10.61 -4.85
CA ARG A 96 -23.27 11.86 -4.26
C ARG A 96 -24.54 11.60 -3.43
N THR A 97 -24.64 12.16 -2.23
CA THR A 97 -25.88 12.12 -1.46
C THR A 97 -26.90 13.12 -2.05
N ARG A 98 -28.16 13.01 -1.64
CA ARG A 98 -29.20 13.98 -2.04
C ARG A 98 -28.86 15.42 -1.61
N ASP A 99 -28.17 15.56 -0.49
CA ASP A 99 -27.69 16.86 0.04
C ASP A 99 -26.36 17.31 -0.60
N GLY A 100 -25.88 16.61 -1.63
CA GLY A 100 -24.70 17.00 -2.41
C GLY A 100 -23.36 16.53 -1.86
N ASN A 101 -23.31 15.78 -0.76
CA ASN A 101 -22.05 15.29 -0.16
C ASN A 101 -21.47 14.11 -0.94
N LEU A 102 -20.14 14.01 -0.99
CA LEU A 102 -19.46 12.84 -1.56
C LEU A 102 -19.41 11.71 -0.51
N ARG A 103 -20.08 10.60 -0.80
CA ARG A 103 -20.14 9.42 0.08
C ARG A 103 -19.33 8.29 -0.50
N ILE A 104 -18.40 7.76 0.28
CA ILE A 104 -17.73 6.48 0.03
C ILE A 104 -18.70 5.37 0.45
N ILE A 105 -18.99 4.48 -0.49
CA ILE A 105 -19.87 3.33 -0.26
C ILE A 105 -19.12 2.01 -0.18
N ASP A 106 -17.91 1.97 -0.74
CA ASP A 106 -16.97 0.85 -0.62
C ASP A 106 -15.55 1.35 -0.86
N LEU A 107 -14.55 0.68 -0.30
CA LEU A 107 -13.15 1.08 -0.46
C LEU A 107 -12.17 -0.08 -0.29
N ALA A 108 -11.01 0.07 -0.92
CA ALA A 108 -9.83 -0.76 -0.70
C ALA A 108 -8.63 0.10 -0.30
N LEU A 109 -7.76 -0.45 0.54
CA LEU A 109 -6.53 0.20 0.98
C LEU A 109 -5.30 -0.62 0.58
N GLN A 110 -4.24 0.06 0.16
CA GLN A 110 -2.94 -0.53 -0.13
C GLN A 110 -1.87 0.18 0.70
N LEU A 111 -1.18 -0.57 1.56
CA LEU A 111 -0.03 -0.05 2.29
C LEU A 111 1.14 0.08 1.33
N CYS A 112 1.88 1.18 1.44
CA CYS A 112 3.05 1.43 0.63
C CYS A 112 4.17 2.03 1.46
N SER A 113 5.41 1.87 0.96
CA SER A 113 6.56 2.63 1.42
C SER A 113 6.40 4.13 1.14
N SER A 114 7.31 4.95 1.69
CA SER A 114 7.37 6.39 1.42
C SER A 114 7.46 6.75 -0.06
N SER A 115 7.96 5.82 -0.88
CA SER A 115 8.13 5.93 -2.34
C SER A 115 7.08 5.15 -3.14
N PHE A 116 5.92 4.85 -2.53
CA PHE A 116 4.79 4.16 -3.16
C PHE A 116 5.10 2.73 -3.66
N VAL A 117 6.06 2.04 -3.04
CA VAL A 117 6.25 0.60 -3.26
C VAL A 117 5.19 -0.15 -2.43
N PRO A 118 4.31 -0.99 -3.02
CA PRO A 118 3.31 -1.75 -2.28
C PRO A 118 3.94 -2.69 -1.25
N CYS A 119 3.34 -2.79 -0.05
CA CYS A 119 3.86 -3.58 1.07
C CYS A 119 2.72 -4.29 1.79
N ASP A 120 2.93 -5.54 2.20
CA ASP A 120 1.91 -6.31 2.93
C ASP A 120 2.02 -6.13 4.46
N SER A 121 3.12 -5.54 4.95
CA SER A 121 3.41 -5.32 6.36
C SER A 121 4.22 -4.04 6.63
N SER A 122 4.23 -3.57 7.88
CA SER A 122 5.09 -2.45 8.32
C SER A 122 6.59 -2.77 8.16
N TYR A 123 6.99 -4.03 8.37
CA TYR A 123 8.38 -4.45 8.14
C TYR A 123 8.76 -4.36 6.66
N GLU A 124 7.87 -4.72 5.73
CA GLU A 124 8.12 -4.47 4.30
C GLU A 124 8.27 -2.98 3.99
N VAL A 125 7.51 -2.10 4.65
CA VAL A 125 7.67 -0.65 4.52
C VAL A 125 9.08 -0.21 4.95
N GLU A 126 9.56 -0.69 6.10
CA GLU A 126 10.90 -0.38 6.59
C GLU A 126 12.00 -0.84 5.62
N MET A 127 11.92 -2.09 5.15
CA MET A 127 12.88 -2.63 4.19
C MET A 127 12.83 -1.84 2.87
N ALA A 128 11.65 -1.59 2.30
CA ALA A 128 11.50 -0.84 1.07
C ALA A 128 12.09 0.59 1.20
N ASN A 129 11.79 1.27 2.32
CA ASN A 129 12.34 2.59 2.60
C ASN A 129 13.87 2.56 2.68
N ARG A 130 14.46 1.57 3.36
CA ARG A 130 15.90 1.37 3.42
C ARG A 130 16.51 1.14 2.05
N LEU A 131 15.95 0.22 1.25
CA LEU A 131 16.45 -0.09 -0.10
C LEU A 131 16.44 1.14 -1.01
N VAL A 132 15.38 1.96 -0.93
CA VAL A 132 15.31 3.23 -1.67
C VAL A 132 16.35 4.23 -1.16
N ALA A 133 16.49 4.41 0.16
CA ALA A 133 17.45 5.33 0.75
C ALA A 133 18.91 4.96 0.39
N GLU A 134 19.22 3.66 0.36
CA GLU A 134 20.51 3.11 -0.07
C GLU A 134 20.68 3.08 -1.61
N ARG A 135 19.71 3.59 -2.37
CA ARG A 135 19.69 3.62 -3.85
C ARG A 135 19.92 2.25 -4.48
N ARG A 136 19.39 1.19 -3.86
CA ARG A 136 19.47 -0.17 -4.38
C ARG A 136 18.59 -0.35 -5.61
N ARG A 137 19.03 -1.18 -6.56
CA ARG A 137 18.14 -1.69 -7.61
C ARG A 137 17.47 -2.96 -7.09
N PHE A 138 16.15 -2.97 -7.05
CA PHE A 138 15.39 -4.11 -6.57
C PHE A 138 14.06 -4.23 -7.30
N ILE A 139 13.48 -5.43 -7.20
CA ILE A 139 12.10 -5.74 -7.61
C ILE A 139 11.33 -6.11 -6.34
N LYS A 140 10.10 -5.59 -6.20
CA LYS A 140 9.09 -6.06 -5.25
C LYS A 140 8.12 -6.94 -6.05
N PRO A 141 8.24 -8.27 -6.02
CA PRO A 141 7.37 -9.13 -6.79
C PRO A 141 5.92 -8.97 -6.32
N LEU A 142 5.00 -8.87 -7.28
CA LEU A 142 3.56 -8.87 -7.00
C LEU A 142 3.05 -10.30 -7.12
N ARG A 143 2.24 -10.73 -6.15
CA ARG A 143 1.49 -11.98 -6.24
C ARG A 143 0.25 -11.72 -7.08
N LEU A 144 0.28 -12.14 -8.33
CA LEU A 144 -0.84 -11.95 -9.27
C LEU A 144 -1.70 -13.20 -9.34
N GLU A 145 -1.08 -14.37 -9.19
CA GLU A 145 -1.74 -15.67 -9.26
C GLU A 145 -1.69 -16.41 -7.92
N ALA A 146 -2.66 -17.31 -7.70
CA ALA A 146 -2.70 -18.14 -6.49
C ALA A 146 -1.46 -19.05 -6.33
N GLY A 147 -0.71 -19.28 -7.42
CA GLY A 147 0.53 -20.06 -7.44
C GLY A 147 1.79 -19.27 -7.03
N ASP A 148 1.72 -17.95 -6.89
CA ASP A 148 2.86 -17.06 -6.62
C ASP A 148 3.36 -17.10 -5.16
N VAL A 149 3.13 -18.21 -4.46
CA VAL A 149 3.42 -18.37 -3.02
C VAL A 149 4.92 -18.43 -2.70
N MET A 150 5.79 -18.62 -3.71
CA MET A 150 7.25 -18.75 -3.57
C MET A 150 8.03 -17.49 -3.96
N LEU A 151 7.36 -16.37 -4.21
CA LEU A 151 8.04 -15.11 -4.50
C LEU A 151 8.74 -14.56 -3.24
N PRO A 152 9.96 -14.01 -3.35
CA PRO A 152 10.59 -13.30 -2.25
C PRO A 152 9.88 -11.99 -1.95
N ASP A 153 10.06 -11.47 -0.74
CA ASP A 153 9.48 -10.17 -0.40
C ASP A 153 10.13 -9.04 -1.19
N PHE A 154 11.46 -9.09 -1.37
CA PHE A 154 12.18 -8.25 -2.32
C PHE A 154 13.28 -9.04 -3.03
N GLN A 155 13.71 -8.56 -4.18
CA GLN A 155 14.84 -9.14 -4.91
C GLN A 155 15.80 -8.03 -5.35
N LEU A 156 17.01 -8.04 -4.83
CA LEU A 156 18.09 -7.16 -5.30
C LEU A 156 18.51 -7.59 -6.70
N THR A 157 18.65 -6.62 -7.60
CA THR A 157 19.08 -6.82 -8.99
C THR A 157 20.40 -6.12 -9.29
N ASP A 158 20.96 -5.40 -8.31
CA ASP A 158 22.29 -4.80 -8.38
C ASP A 158 23.40 -5.70 -7.84
N THR A 159 23.16 -6.97 -7.56
CA THR A 159 24.17 -7.91 -7.03
C THR A 159 24.68 -8.86 -8.11
N ARG A 160 25.86 -9.48 -7.92
CA ARG A 160 26.46 -10.45 -8.88
C ARG A 160 25.47 -11.53 -9.34
N GLN A 161 24.68 -12.03 -8.41
CA GLN A 161 23.51 -12.85 -8.69
C GLN A 161 22.32 -12.16 -8.02
N PRO A 162 21.14 -12.10 -8.65
CA PRO A 162 19.95 -11.53 -8.02
C PRO A 162 19.71 -12.16 -6.64
N THR A 163 19.63 -11.33 -5.60
CA THR A 163 19.58 -11.79 -4.21
C THR A 163 18.18 -11.60 -3.65
N ALA A 164 17.56 -12.69 -3.19
CA ALA A 164 16.29 -12.65 -2.49
C ALA A 164 16.44 -11.98 -1.12
N ILE A 165 15.40 -11.27 -0.68
CA ILE A 165 15.23 -10.77 0.68
C ILE A 165 13.91 -11.31 1.19
N GLU A 166 13.96 -11.97 2.35
CA GLU A 166 12.80 -12.52 3.05
C GLU A 166 12.65 -11.84 4.41
N ILE A 167 11.43 -11.41 4.72
CA ILE A 167 11.08 -10.69 5.95
C ILE A 167 10.18 -11.57 6.79
N TYR A 168 10.73 -12.05 7.90
CA TYR A 168 10.06 -12.99 8.76
C TYR A 168 9.33 -12.35 9.96
N GLY A 169 8.30 -11.52 9.69
CA GLY A 169 7.58 -10.73 10.71
C GLY A 169 6.55 -11.43 11.60
N MET A 170 6.13 -12.68 11.33
CA MET A 170 5.12 -13.40 12.14
C MET A 170 5.74 -14.56 12.92
N GLN A 171 6.15 -14.34 14.16
CA GLN A 171 6.66 -15.41 15.01
C GLN A 171 5.50 -16.26 15.59
N GLY A 172 5.65 -17.58 15.61
CA GLY A 172 4.76 -18.49 16.36
C GLY A 172 3.63 -19.18 15.59
N ASN A 173 3.52 -19.01 14.26
CA ASN A 173 2.57 -19.75 13.43
C ASN A 173 3.25 -20.97 12.77
N GLU A 174 2.76 -22.19 13.00
CA GLU A 174 3.33 -23.42 12.44
C GLU A 174 3.36 -23.43 10.90
N GLN A 175 2.29 -22.93 10.26
CA GLN A 175 2.24 -22.82 8.79
C GLN A 175 3.31 -21.85 8.28
N TYR A 176 3.60 -20.82 9.05
CA TYR A 176 4.62 -19.84 8.72
C TYR A 176 6.04 -20.41 8.82
N LEU A 177 6.30 -21.18 9.88
CA LEU A 177 7.57 -21.89 10.06
C LEU A 177 7.78 -22.94 8.96
N ALA A 178 6.73 -23.64 8.55
CA ALA A 178 6.78 -24.59 7.42
C ALA A 178 7.14 -23.87 6.10
N ARG A 179 6.46 -22.76 5.78
CA ARG A 179 6.75 -21.95 4.58
C ARG A 179 8.17 -21.39 4.59
N LYS A 180 8.64 -20.92 5.75
CA LYS A 180 10.04 -20.47 5.90
C LYS A 180 11.02 -21.59 5.52
N LYS A 181 10.84 -22.78 6.10
CA LYS A 181 11.72 -23.95 5.82
C LYS A 181 11.68 -24.34 4.34
N GLU A 182 10.50 -24.32 3.73
CA GLU A 182 10.32 -24.65 2.31
C GLU A 182 11.05 -23.65 1.40
N LYS A 183 10.93 -22.34 1.68
CA LYS A 183 11.66 -21.29 0.96
C LYS A 183 13.18 -21.41 1.14
N GLN A 184 13.65 -21.69 2.36
CA GLN A 184 15.06 -21.92 2.62
C GLN A 184 15.61 -23.11 1.83
N ALA A 185 14.87 -24.22 1.78
CA ALA A 185 15.24 -25.40 0.99
C ALA A 185 15.26 -25.09 -0.52
N LEU A 186 14.29 -24.32 -1.01
CA LEU A 186 14.22 -23.84 -2.39
C LEU A 186 15.46 -23.02 -2.77
N TYR A 187 15.82 -22.03 -1.94
CA TYR A 187 16.99 -21.20 -2.19
C TYR A 187 18.30 -21.98 -2.12
N ALA A 188 18.43 -22.90 -1.15
CA ALA A 188 19.60 -23.76 -1.03
C ALA A 188 19.77 -24.69 -2.24
N ARG A 189 18.68 -25.31 -2.71
CA ARG A 189 18.68 -26.20 -3.88
C ARG A 189 19.09 -25.46 -5.15
N ASP A 190 18.58 -24.25 -5.35
CA ASP A 190 18.85 -23.45 -6.55
C ASP A 190 20.17 -22.63 -6.42
N ALA A 191 20.92 -22.78 -5.32
CA ALA A 191 22.07 -21.96 -4.96
C ALA A 191 21.81 -20.45 -5.07
N LYS A 192 20.58 -20.02 -4.78
CA LYS A 192 20.15 -18.62 -4.86
C LYS A 192 20.55 -17.89 -3.57
N PRO A 193 21.27 -16.76 -3.67
CA PRO A 193 21.58 -15.96 -2.48
C PRO A 193 20.29 -15.39 -1.87
N CYS A 194 20.18 -15.50 -0.55
CA CYS A 194 19.05 -15.00 0.22
C CYS A 194 19.54 -14.26 1.47
N VAL A 195 18.96 -13.09 1.73
CA VAL A 195 19.11 -12.34 2.98
C VAL A 195 17.81 -12.47 3.76
N GLU A 196 17.91 -12.94 5.00
CA GLU A 196 16.77 -13.03 5.90
C GLU A 196 16.80 -11.89 6.91
N TRP A 197 15.66 -11.28 7.14
CA TRP A 197 15.43 -10.42 8.29
C TRP A 197 14.35 -11.02 9.18
N ILE A 198 14.60 -11.14 10.48
CA ILE A 198 13.66 -11.69 11.45
C ILE A 198 13.35 -10.62 12.50
N PRO A 199 12.31 -9.79 12.28
CA PRO A 199 11.80 -8.91 13.31
C PRO A 199 11.45 -9.66 14.62
N PRO A 200 11.60 -9.02 15.79
CA PRO A 200 11.87 -7.60 16.01
C PRO A 200 13.36 -7.24 16.01
N ALA A 201 14.26 -8.08 15.50
CA ALA A 201 15.67 -7.69 15.35
C ALA A 201 15.78 -6.41 14.53
N ASP A 202 16.66 -5.49 14.95
CA ASP A 202 16.84 -4.20 14.28
C ASP A 202 17.23 -4.40 12.80
N LEU A 203 16.54 -3.69 11.90
CA LEU A 203 16.82 -3.71 10.47
C LEU A 203 18.28 -3.35 10.17
N ALA A 204 18.91 -2.47 10.97
CA ALA A 204 20.32 -2.10 10.80
C ALA A 204 21.30 -3.28 11.00
N SER A 205 20.86 -4.36 11.67
CA SER A 205 21.65 -5.59 11.80
C SER A 205 21.73 -6.38 10.49
N VAL A 206 20.77 -6.19 9.57
CA VAL A 206 20.70 -6.92 8.30
C VAL A 206 21.79 -6.43 7.35
N ARG A 207 22.68 -7.36 6.96
CA ARG A 207 23.78 -7.10 6.01
C ARG A 207 23.33 -7.43 4.60
N LEU A 208 23.14 -6.39 3.78
CA LEU A 208 22.87 -6.55 2.36
C LEU A 208 24.18 -6.75 1.59
N PRO A 209 24.21 -7.59 0.53
CA PRO A 209 25.37 -7.71 -0.34
C PRO A 209 25.71 -6.36 -0.99
N LYS A 210 27.00 -6.14 -1.28
CA LYS A 210 27.46 -4.94 -1.98
C LYS A 210 26.88 -4.88 -3.40
N PRO A 211 26.40 -3.70 -3.85
CA PRO A 211 25.98 -3.53 -5.23
C PRO A 211 27.19 -3.64 -6.18
N LEU A 212 26.96 -4.16 -7.37
CA LEU A 212 27.81 -3.99 -8.54
C LEU A 212 27.76 -2.51 -8.93
N THR A 213 28.93 -1.94 -9.10
CA THR A 213 29.13 -0.55 -9.54
C THR A 213 28.51 -0.29 -10.90
#